data_AF-A0A8T3MGF4-F1
#
_entry.id   AF-A0A8T3MGF4-F1
#
_cell.length_a   1.000
_cell.length_b   1.000
_cell.length_c   1.000
_cell.angle_alpha   90.00
_cell.angle_beta   90.00
_cell.angle_gamma   90.00
#
_symmetry.space_group_name_H-M   'P 1'
#
loop_
_entity.id
_entity.type
_entity.pdbx_description
1 polymer ?
#
loop_
_entity_poly.entity_id
_entity_poly.type
_entity_poly.pdbx_seq_one_letter_code
_entity_poly.pdbx_strand_id
1 'polypeptide(L)'
;MARDRTAGSGLDGILIVSKPPGPTSHDIVALVRRLSGTKRVGHGGTLDPFAGGVLPLFLGRATRVVEYHLGDRKAYRATVCFGATSTTDDLDGELIPVDGPGPTREAVEAALPALQGRVTQTPPIFSAIKVGGRRAYALARAGEAVEMRPREVEIWRLELLTWDDTDPARPIAVLDVECSAGTYVRAIARDVGAAVGSGAYLAALVRMASGPFQLDDAIPLDDIRAAAGEGTGQLAALLRPIDTGLEHLAAVALTAGELGAFARGQHIRPDGGVRDIAEGAIVRVTGPDGELLGIARVGGGRLAPDKVLVEVPPSTRAPDPVGALRVVGGVDELRPEDGPLFAAVGVFDGLHRGHRYLLDELVRHAARLGARPAVITFDSHPDQVLLGAAPPLLLDPAERLRLIGEAGVAVVVVQHFDEALRATPYDAFIHRITDRTRLAGLLMTPDAAFGHERRGTPEALAALGRRSEPPWVVVVVPPFTVDDRPVSSSEIRRLVAAGDLTAAERLLGRPYGVTGLPDPDDPGRLRFPLPVALPPAGRHRVRRDGRHAVAIVGTGDSGLVVEDPELGTDPVTVRFTAG
;
A
#
# COMPACT_ATOMS: atom_id res chain seq x y z
N MET A 1 11.89 5.34 18.63
CA MET A 1 10.45 5.52 18.94
C MET A 1 9.65 4.78 17.89
N ALA A 2 8.88 3.76 18.31
CA ALA A 2 8.10 2.91 17.43
C ALA A 2 6.93 3.71 16.84
N ARG A 3 6.89 3.82 15.52
CA ARG A 3 5.76 4.43 14.79
C ARG A 3 4.64 3.39 14.72
N ASP A 4 3.45 3.79 15.15
CA ASP A 4 2.23 3.01 15.04
C ASP A 4 1.93 2.73 13.55
N ARG A 5 1.98 1.45 13.17
CA ARG A 5 1.96 0.96 11.77
C ARG A 5 0.65 0.26 11.47
N THR A 6 -0.47 0.95 11.66
CA THR A 6 -1.79 0.38 11.38
C THR A 6 -2.61 1.27 10.46
N ALA A 7 -2.15 1.46 9.21
CA ALA A 7 -2.99 2.02 8.14
C ALA A 7 -2.54 1.54 6.74
N GLY A 8 -2.88 0.29 6.42
CA GLY A 8 -2.76 -0.29 5.07
C GLY A 8 -3.36 -1.70 5.11
N SER A 9 -4.42 -1.95 4.33
CA SER A 9 -5.27 -3.14 4.44
C SER A 9 -4.66 -4.45 3.90
N GLY A 10 -3.35 -4.63 4.07
CA GLY A 10 -2.59 -5.83 3.74
C GLY A 10 -1.23 -5.77 4.43
N LEU A 11 -0.72 -6.91 4.90
CA LEU A 11 0.64 -7.04 5.43
C LEU A 11 1.63 -6.84 4.27
N ASP A 12 2.09 -5.60 4.08
CA ASP A 12 3.05 -5.21 3.06
C ASP A 12 4.40 -4.88 3.69
N GLY A 13 5.45 -5.62 3.31
CA GLY A 13 6.78 -5.41 3.87
C GLY A 13 7.67 -6.63 3.71
N ILE A 14 8.85 -6.56 4.30
CA ILE A 14 9.86 -7.61 4.22
C ILE A 14 10.02 -8.26 5.60
N LEU A 15 9.74 -9.56 5.70
CA LEU A 15 9.97 -10.35 6.90
C LEU A 15 11.31 -11.06 6.80
N ILE A 16 12.21 -10.82 7.74
CA ILE A 16 13.54 -11.43 7.75
C ILE A 16 13.46 -12.70 8.60
N VAL A 17 13.38 -13.86 7.96
CA VAL A 17 13.13 -15.13 8.67
C VAL A 17 14.44 -15.85 8.95
N SER A 18 14.62 -16.32 10.19
CA SER A 18 15.64 -17.31 10.52
C SER A 18 15.09 -18.70 10.19
N LYS A 19 15.45 -19.24 9.02
CA LYS A 19 15.00 -20.56 8.57
C LYS A 19 15.80 -21.63 9.33
N PRO A 20 15.14 -22.58 10.03
CA PRO A 20 15.84 -23.73 10.58
C PRO A 20 16.19 -24.76 9.47
N PRO A 21 17.21 -25.61 9.68
CA PRO A 21 17.40 -26.82 8.88
C PRO A 21 16.15 -27.71 8.89
N GLY A 22 15.86 -28.39 7.77
CA GLY A 22 14.72 -29.28 7.60
C GLY A 22 13.70 -28.80 6.56
N PRO A 23 12.89 -27.76 6.84
CA PRO A 23 11.84 -27.30 5.92
C PRO A 23 12.42 -26.69 4.65
N THR A 24 11.72 -26.82 3.52
CA THR A 24 12.10 -26.12 2.29
C THR A 24 11.81 -24.62 2.42
N SER A 25 12.44 -23.80 1.59
CA SER A 25 12.09 -22.37 1.51
C SER A 25 10.61 -22.14 1.14
N HIS A 26 10.02 -23.05 0.37
CA HIS A 26 8.60 -23.00 0.00
C HIS A 26 7.68 -23.34 1.18
N ASP A 27 8.09 -24.23 2.09
CA ASP A 27 7.33 -24.53 3.30
C ASP A 27 7.25 -23.31 4.22
N ILE A 28 8.35 -22.55 4.34
CA ILE A 28 8.34 -21.28 5.09
C ILE A 28 7.40 -20.27 4.44
N VAL A 29 7.43 -20.14 3.11
CA VAL A 29 6.48 -19.27 2.38
C VAL A 29 5.04 -19.71 2.63
N ALA A 30 4.74 -21.01 2.59
CA ALA A 30 3.40 -21.54 2.84
C ALA A 30 2.94 -21.28 4.28
N LEU A 31 3.83 -21.46 5.26
CA LEU A 31 3.58 -21.12 6.66
C LEU A 31 3.22 -19.64 6.80
N VAL A 32 4.05 -18.74 6.28
CA VAL A 32 3.83 -17.29 6.40
C VAL A 32 2.58 -16.84 5.66
N ARG A 33 2.24 -17.41 4.49
CA ARG A 33 0.96 -17.17 3.82
C ARG A 33 -0.23 -17.49 4.71
N ARG A 34 -0.18 -18.63 5.41
CA ARG A 34 -1.24 -19.03 6.35
C ARG A 34 -1.33 -18.08 7.53
N LEU A 35 -0.20 -17.72 8.14
CA LEU A 35 -0.16 -16.85 9.32
C LEU A 35 -0.57 -15.40 9.01
N SER A 36 -0.19 -14.88 7.84
CA SER A 36 -0.48 -13.51 7.42
C SER A 36 -1.84 -13.31 6.76
N GLY A 37 -2.51 -14.40 6.34
CA GLY A 37 -3.75 -14.33 5.56
C GLY A 37 -3.58 -13.77 4.14
N THR A 38 -2.36 -13.45 3.69
CA THR A 38 -2.11 -12.97 2.32
C THR A 38 -1.64 -14.11 1.41
N LYS A 39 -2.17 -14.13 0.18
CA LYS A 39 -1.71 -15.06 -0.87
C LYS A 39 -0.38 -14.60 -1.51
N ARG A 40 -0.03 -13.32 -1.38
CA ARG A 40 1.16 -12.72 -2.00
C ARG A 40 2.34 -12.78 -1.04
N VAL A 41 3.09 -13.87 -1.12
CA VAL A 41 4.38 -14.02 -0.40
C VAL A 41 5.39 -14.66 -1.35
N GLY A 42 6.58 -14.06 -1.44
CA GLY A 42 7.73 -14.57 -2.18
C GLY A 42 9.01 -14.49 -1.33
N HIS A 43 10.11 -15.09 -1.79
CA HIS A 43 11.39 -15.10 -1.06
C HIS A 43 12.52 -14.48 -1.89
N GLY A 44 13.52 -13.89 -1.23
CA GLY A 44 14.70 -13.26 -1.85
C GLY A 44 15.80 -14.20 -2.33
N GLY A 45 15.64 -15.51 -2.14
CA GLY A 45 16.59 -16.52 -2.63
C GLY A 45 16.45 -17.84 -1.89
N THR A 46 16.35 -18.94 -2.63
CA THR A 46 16.14 -20.29 -2.08
C THR A 46 17.34 -20.73 -1.22
N LEU A 47 17.04 -21.36 -0.09
CA LEU A 47 17.95 -22.19 0.69
C LEU A 47 17.57 -23.66 0.52
N ASP A 48 18.59 -24.52 0.43
CA ASP A 48 18.45 -25.97 0.45
C ASP A 48 17.78 -26.42 1.76
N PRO A 49 17.08 -27.57 1.80
CA PRO A 49 16.34 -28.02 2.97
C PRO A 49 17.23 -28.16 4.23
N PHE A 50 18.39 -28.80 4.08
CA PHE A 50 19.36 -28.98 5.18
C PHE A 50 20.04 -27.68 5.63
N ALA A 51 19.96 -26.61 4.84
CA ALA A 51 20.56 -25.34 5.19
C ALA A 51 19.67 -24.54 6.16
N GLY A 52 20.31 -23.85 7.11
CA GLY A 52 19.68 -22.85 7.96
C GLY A 52 20.06 -21.42 7.58
N GLY A 53 19.52 -20.44 8.31
CA GLY A 53 19.94 -19.05 8.25
C GLY A 53 18.93 -18.11 7.61
N VAL A 54 19.40 -16.92 7.20
CA VAL A 54 18.52 -15.81 6.82
C VAL A 54 17.76 -16.09 5.52
N LEU A 55 16.44 -15.91 5.54
CA LEU A 55 15.54 -16.04 4.41
C LEU A 55 14.60 -14.81 4.38
N PRO A 56 14.93 -13.78 3.58
CA PRO A 56 14.05 -12.63 3.38
C PRO A 56 12.78 -13.06 2.65
N LEU A 57 11.63 -12.78 3.24
CA LEU A 57 10.31 -12.99 2.64
C LEU A 57 9.65 -11.64 2.38
N PHE A 58 9.03 -11.52 1.22
CA PHE A 58 8.39 -10.30 0.76
C PHE A 58 6.88 -10.54 0.75
N LEU A 59 6.15 -9.76 1.54
CA LEU A 59 4.72 -9.89 1.73
C LEU A 59 3.98 -8.78 0.97
N GLY A 60 2.85 -9.14 0.37
CA GLY A 60 1.97 -8.21 -0.33
C GLY A 60 2.67 -7.50 -1.47
N ARG A 61 2.64 -6.16 -1.47
CA ARG A 61 3.26 -5.29 -2.47
C ARG A 61 4.78 -5.40 -2.50
N ALA A 62 5.41 -5.80 -1.39
CA ALA A 62 6.86 -6.02 -1.34
C ALA A 62 7.31 -7.12 -2.31
N THR A 63 6.43 -8.04 -2.71
CA THR A 63 6.77 -9.06 -3.72
C THR A 63 7.23 -8.45 -5.06
N ARG A 64 6.85 -7.19 -5.36
CA ARG A 64 7.24 -6.48 -6.58
C ARG A 64 8.68 -5.96 -6.57
N VAL A 65 9.33 -5.90 -5.40
CA VAL A 65 10.72 -5.43 -5.28
C VAL A 65 11.73 -6.56 -5.05
N VAL A 66 11.26 -7.81 -4.99
CA VAL A 66 12.12 -9.01 -4.83
C VAL A 66 13.26 -9.03 -5.84
N GLU A 67 13.00 -8.63 -7.09
CA GLU A 67 13.98 -8.66 -8.17
C GLU A 67 15.25 -7.83 -7.89
N TYR A 68 15.12 -6.75 -7.13
CA TYR A 68 16.24 -5.90 -6.72
C TYR A 68 17.14 -6.58 -5.67
N HIS A 69 16.66 -7.63 -5.01
CA HIS A 69 17.40 -8.39 -4.00
C HIS A 69 17.92 -9.75 -4.50
N LEU A 70 17.43 -10.23 -5.65
CA LEU A 70 17.86 -11.51 -6.22
C LEU A 70 19.35 -11.51 -6.55
N GLY A 71 19.88 -10.36 -6.99
CA GLY A 71 21.29 -10.16 -7.33
C GLY A 71 22.21 -9.90 -6.14
N ASP A 72 21.66 -9.69 -4.94
CA ASP A 72 22.46 -9.31 -3.77
C ASP A 72 23.53 -10.36 -3.45
N ARG A 73 24.66 -9.91 -2.90
CA ARG A 73 25.69 -10.79 -2.34
C ARG A 73 25.13 -11.64 -1.22
N LYS A 74 25.66 -12.84 -1.07
CA LYS A 74 25.25 -13.79 -0.04
C LYS A 74 26.46 -14.20 0.78
N ALA A 75 26.30 -14.27 2.10
CA ALA A 75 27.34 -14.72 3.02
C ALA A 75 26.92 -16.02 3.73
N TYR A 76 27.85 -16.96 3.89
CA TYR A 76 27.58 -18.29 4.43
C TYR A 76 28.68 -18.76 5.36
N ARG A 77 28.29 -19.57 6.36
CA ARG A 77 29.18 -20.52 7.02
C ARG A 77 28.93 -21.93 6.50
N ALA A 78 29.97 -22.54 5.97
CA ALA A 78 29.91 -23.83 5.29
C ALA A 78 30.77 -24.86 6.03
N THR A 79 30.15 -25.92 6.54
CA THR A 79 30.87 -27.05 7.14
C THR A 79 31.17 -28.07 6.05
N VAL A 80 32.44 -28.24 5.71
CA VAL A 80 32.95 -29.10 4.65
C VAL A 80 33.63 -30.31 5.29
N CYS A 81 33.21 -31.51 4.90
CA CYS A 81 33.84 -32.76 5.34
C CYS A 81 34.68 -33.34 4.19
N PHE A 82 35.91 -33.75 4.50
CA PHE A 82 36.84 -34.34 3.53
C PHE A 82 36.86 -35.88 3.60
N GLY A 83 37.50 -36.52 2.63
CA GLY A 83 37.70 -37.98 2.57
C GLY A 83 36.57 -38.74 1.88
N ALA A 84 35.56 -38.03 1.35
CA ALA A 84 34.51 -38.59 0.52
C ALA A 84 33.95 -37.54 -0.46
N THR A 85 33.38 -38.01 -1.56
CA THR A 85 32.54 -37.20 -2.45
C THR A 85 31.07 -37.58 -2.27
N SER A 86 30.15 -36.71 -2.70
CA SER A 86 28.71 -36.97 -2.63
C SER A 86 28.06 -36.80 -3.99
N THR A 87 27.09 -37.65 -4.33
CA THR A 87 26.32 -37.54 -5.58
C THR A 87 25.46 -36.28 -5.68
N THR A 88 25.19 -35.60 -4.55
CA THR A 88 24.43 -34.34 -4.47
C THR A 88 25.30 -33.14 -4.07
N ASP A 89 26.61 -33.36 -3.89
CA ASP A 89 27.59 -32.44 -3.30
C ASP A 89 27.29 -32.04 -1.83
N ASP A 90 26.35 -32.73 -1.16
CA ASP A 90 25.96 -32.53 0.23
C ASP A 90 25.69 -33.86 0.97
N LEU A 91 25.32 -33.79 2.24
CA LEU A 91 25.08 -34.98 3.08
C LEU A 91 23.83 -35.80 2.67
N ASP A 92 22.92 -35.26 1.84
CA ASP A 92 21.70 -35.97 1.43
C ASP A 92 21.98 -37.01 0.31
N GLY A 93 23.16 -36.95 -0.30
CA GLY A 93 23.58 -37.85 -1.38
C GLY A 93 24.28 -39.12 -0.89
N GLU A 94 24.55 -40.01 -1.83
CA GLU A 94 25.37 -41.18 -1.57
C GLU A 94 26.84 -40.75 -1.41
N LEU A 95 27.44 -41.08 -0.27
CA LEU A 95 28.83 -40.78 0.03
C LEU A 95 29.75 -41.85 -0.55
N ILE A 96 30.69 -41.43 -1.37
CA ILE A 96 31.69 -42.28 -2.02
C ILE A 96 33.06 -41.95 -1.40
N PRO A 97 33.61 -42.82 -0.55
CA PRO A 97 34.91 -42.61 0.07
C PRO A 97 36.02 -42.41 -0.97
N VAL A 98 37.00 -41.59 -0.64
CA VAL A 98 38.22 -41.40 -1.44
C VAL A 98 39.37 -42.06 -0.71
N ASP A 99 40.13 -42.88 -1.43
CA ASP A 99 41.31 -43.55 -0.88
C ASP A 99 42.46 -42.55 -0.65
N GLY A 100 43.14 -42.66 0.49
CA GLY A 100 44.30 -41.83 0.83
C GLY A 100 44.17 -41.13 2.19
N PRO A 101 45.20 -40.39 2.61
CA PRO A 101 45.12 -39.55 3.80
C PRO A 101 44.21 -38.34 3.56
N GLY A 102 43.56 -37.85 4.61
CA GLY A 102 42.87 -36.57 4.57
C GLY A 102 43.84 -35.41 4.31
N PRO A 103 43.35 -34.26 3.83
CA PRO A 103 44.20 -33.10 3.56
C PRO A 103 44.64 -32.45 4.87
N THR A 104 45.79 -31.79 4.87
CA THR A 104 46.18 -30.96 6.03
C THR A 104 45.48 -29.61 5.98
N ARG A 105 45.42 -28.94 7.14
CA ARG A 105 44.92 -27.57 7.24
C ARG A 105 45.62 -26.62 6.27
N GLU A 106 46.95 -26.70 6.21
CA GLU A 106 47.78 -25.84 5.38
C GLU A 106 47.54 -26.08 3.89
N ALA A 107 47.31 -27.34 3.49
CA ALA A 107 46.98 -27.68 2.11
C ALA A 107 45.63 -27.08 1.69
N VAL A 108 44.62 -27.11 2.58
CA VAL A 108 43.33 -26.47 2.33
C VAL A 108 43.47 -24.96 2.26
N GLU A 109 44.12 -24.32 3.23
CA GLU A 109 44.37 -22.87 3.24
C GLU A 109 45.11 -22.41 1.97
N ALA A 110 46.08 -23.18 1.49
CA ALA A 110 46.82 -22.89 0.26
C ALA A 110 45.98 -23.04 -1.02
N ALA A 111 44.93 -23.87 -1.00
CA ALA A 111 44.06 -24.10 -2.15
C ALA A 111 42.96 -23.03 -2.30
N LEU A 112 42.49 -22.41 -1.22
CA LEU A 112 41.37 -21.46 -1.24
C LEU A 112 41.59 -20.26 -2.20
N PRO A 113 42.78 -19.61 -2.28
CA PRO A 113 42.96 -18.44 -3.13
C PRO A 113 42.68 -18.68 -4.62
N ALA A 114 42.90 -19.91 -5.12
CA ALA A 114 42.64 -20.27 -6.51
C ALA A 114 41.14 -20.37 -6.85
N LEU A 115 40.29 -20.48 -5.82
CA LEU A 115 38.84 -20.57 -5.93
C LEU A 115 38.15 -19.23 -5.61
N GLN A 116 38.91 -18.20 -5.23
CA GLN A 116 38.40 -16.86 -4.94
C GLN A 116 38.48 -15.95 -6.17
N GLY A 117 37.65 -14.91 -6.21
CA GLY A 117 37.51 -14.00 -7.33
C GLY A 117 36.47 -14.49 -8.35
N ARG A 118 36.66 -14.14 -9.63
CA ARG A 118 35.79 -14.61 -10.71
C ARG A 118 36.22 -15.99 -11.15
N VAL A 119 35.37 -16.97 -10.92
CA VAL A 119 35.66 -18.39 -11.18
C VAL A 119 34.55 -19.03 -12.01
N THR A 120 34.93 -20.05 -12.76
CA THR A 120 33.98 -20.89 -13.49
C THR A 120 33.54 -22.03 -12.60
N GLN A 121 32.25 -22.06 -12.25
CA GLN A 121 31.67 -23.10 -11.41
C GLN A 121 30.69 -23.95 -12.21
N THR A 122 30.82 -25.27 -12.10
CA THR A 122 29.79 -26.22 -12.57
C THR A 122 28.75 -26.39 -11.47
N PRO A 123 27.48 -25.99 -11.71
CA PRO A 123 26.40 -26.20 -10.75
C PRO A 123 26.17 -27.69 -10.43
N PRO A 124 25.70 -28.03 -9.22
CA PRO A 124 25.31 -29.39 -8.89
C PRO A 124 24.14 -29.83 -9.77
N ILE A 125 24.12 -31.13 -10.10
CA ILE A 125 23.04 -31.76 -10.87
C ILE A 125 21.70 -31.63 -10.14
N PHE A 126 21.71 -31.73 -8.80
CA PHE A 126 20.55 -31.50 -7.94
C PHE A 126 20.31 -30.01 -7.68
N SER A 127 19.96 -29.29 -8.75
CA SER A 127 19.66 -27.86 -8.73
C SER A 127 18.36 -27.52 -9.45
N ALA A 128 17.83 -26.33 -9.17
CA ALA A 128 16.65 -25.81 -9.84
C ALA A 128 16.93 -25.26 -11.26
N ILE A 129 18.14 -25.39 -11.81
CA ILE A 129 18.43 -24.92 -13.18
C ILE A 129 17.56 -25.70 -14.18
N LYS A 130 17.06 -25.04 -15.23
CA LYS A 130 16.32 -25.72 -16.29
C LYS A 130 17.27 -26.19 -17.39
N VAL A 131 17.25 -27.48 -17.69
CA VAL A 131 17.96 -28.11 -18.81
C VAL A 131 16.91 -28.71 -19.74
N GLY A 132 16.89 -28.28 -21.01
CA GLY A 132 15.85 -28.70 -21.96
C GLY A 132 14.40 -28.39 -21.51
N GLY A 133 14.20 -27.31 -20.74
CA GLY A 133 12.89 -26.90 -20.22
C GLY A 133 12.44 -27.59 -18.91
N ARG A 134 13.09 -28.68 -18.49
CA ARG A 134 12.84 -29.40 -17.22
C ARG A 134 13.88 -29.01 -16.16
N ARG A 135 13.53 -29.07 -14.87
CA ARG A 135 14.48 -28.78 -13.78
C ARG A 135 15.52 -29.90 -13.67
N ALA A 136 16.79 -29.57 -13.46
CA ALA A 136 17.91 -30.52 -13.41
C ALA A 136 17.70 -31.60 -12.34
N TYR A 137 17.26 -31.21 -11.13
CA TYR A 137 16.94 -32.19 -10.08
C TYR A 137 15.84 -33.18 -10.49
N ALA A 138 14.90 -32.78 -11.35
CA ALA A 138 13.81 -33.66 -11.79
C ALA A 138 14.28 -34.67 -12.83
N LEU A 139 15.25 -34.29 -13.67
CA LEU A 139 15.92 -35.19 -14.61
C LEU A 139 16.81 -36.19 -13.85
N ALA A 140 17.60 -35.70 -12.89
CA ALA A 140 18.48 -36.51 -12.07
C ALA A 140 17.73 -37.58 -11.27
N ARG A 141 16.59 -37.22 -10.66
CA ARG A 141 15.71 -38.18 -9.96
C ARG A 141 15.06 -39.20 -10.88
N ALA A 142 14.95 -38.90 -12.18
CA ALA A 142 14.47 -39.84 -13.19
C ALA A 142 15.60 -40.76 -13.72
N GLY A 143 16.82 -40.63 -13.21
CA GLY A 143 18.00 -41.37 -13.68
C GLY A 143 18.49 -40.91 -15.06
N GLU A 144 18.01 -39.77 -15.56
CA GLU A 144 18.42 -39.23 -16.85
C GLU A 144 19.79 -38.53 -16.71
N ALA A 145 20.68 -38.74 -17.69
CA ALA A 145 21.97 -38.04 -17.72
C ALA A 145 21.75 -36.52 -17.89
N VAL A 146 22.31 -35.73 -16.97
CA VAL A 146 22.20 -34.26 -16.99
C VAL A 146 23.59 -33.66 -17.16
N GLU A 147 23.81 -33.00 -18.29
CA GLU A 147 25.04 -32.21 -18.51
C GLU A 147 24.83 -30.78 -18.01
N MET A 148 25.54 -30.42 -16.94
CA MET A 148 25.48 -29.09 -16.35
C MET A 148 26.51 -28.18 -17.02
N ARG A 149 26.04 -27.08 -17.63
CA ARG A 149 26.93 -26.08 -18.23
C ARG A 149 27.62 -25.25 -17.13
N PRO A 150 28.96 -25.11 -17.15
CA PRO A 150 29.66 -24.21 -16.25
C PRO A 150 29.23 -22.76 -16.42
N ARG A 151 29.32 -21.97 -15.35
CA ARG A 151 29.00 -20.54 -15.35
C ARG A 151 29.98 -19.74 -14.50
N GLU A 152 30.16 -18.48 -14.87
CA GLU A 152 30.94 -17.55 -14.05
C GLU A 152 30.16 -17.17 -12.78
N VAL A 153 30.86 -17.21 -11.65
CA VAL A 153 30.42 -16.70 -10.35
C VAL A 153 31.55 -15.88 -9.74
N GLU A 154 31.22 -15.00 -8.81
CA GLU A 154 32.22 -14.19 -8.10
C GLU A 154 32.21 -14.55 -6.61
N ILE A 155 33.36 -14.95 -6.10
CA ILE A 155 33.58 -15.30 -4.69
C ILE A 155 34.49 -14.21 -4.11
N TRP A 156 33.92 -13.30 -3.32
CA TRP A 156 34.66 -12.19 -2.72
C TRP A 156 35.46 -12.63 -1.50
N ARG A 157 34.98 -13.62 -0.76
CA ARG A 157 35.64 -14.16 0.43
C ARG A 157 35.50 -15.67 0.48
N LEU A 158 36.60 -16.34 0.76
CA LEU A 158 36.68 -17.79 0.98
C LEU A 158 37.80 -18.06 1.97
N GLU A 159 37.47 -18.16 3.26
CA GLU A 159 38.45 -18.23 4.34
C GLU A 159 38.17 -19.42 5.26
N LEU A 160 39.21 -20.09 5.74
CA LEU A 160 39.10 -21.14 6.75
C LEU A 160 38.92 -20.51 8.13
N LEU A 161 37.79 -20.79 8.79
CA LEU A 161 37.50 -20.31 10.15
C LEU A 161 37.93 -21.32 11.21
N THR A 162 37.54 -22.58 11.04
CA THR A 162 37.84 -23.64 12.00
C THR A 162 38.25 -24.90 11.28
N TRP A 163 39.09 -25.69 11.94
CA TRP A 163 39.60 -26.96 11.46
C TRP A 163 39.52 -27.98 12.59
N ASP A 164 38.97 -29.16 12.29
CA ASP A 164 38.91 -30.31 13.19
C ASP A 164 39.45 -31.53 12.44
N ASP A 165 40.59 -32.05 12.90
CA ASP A 165 41.26 -33.24 12.40
C ASP A 165 41.31 -34.37 13.43
N THR A 166 40.34 -34.40 14.35
CA THR A 166 40.19 -35.50 15.31
C THR A 166 40.10 -36.88 14.62
N ASP A 167 39.48 -36.93 13.42
CA ASP A 167 39.67 -38.01 12.44
C ASP A 167 40.58 -37.49 11.30
N PRO A 168 41.88 -37.80 11.30
CA PRO A 168 42.81 -37.31 10.27
C PRO A 168 42.48 -37.80 8.85
N ALA A 169 41.70 -38.88 8.71
CA ALA A 169 41.25 -39.36 7.41
C ALA A 169 40.05 -38.56 6.88
N ARG A 170 39.31 -37.89 7.77
CA ARG A 170 38.09 -37.14 7.46
C ARG A 170 38.02 -35.83 8.25
N PRO A 171 38.97 -34.92 8.04
CA PRO A 171 38.92 -33.64 8.71
C PRO A 171 37.68 -32.84 8.29
N ILE A 172 37.30 -31.89 9.15
CA ILE A 172 36.17 -31.01 8.97
C ILE A 172 36.66 -29.57 8.98
N ALA A 173 36.29 -28.80 7.96
CA ALA A 173 36.54 -27.37 7.87
C ALA A 173 35.25 -26.59 8.01
N VAL A 174 35.29 -25.43 8.66
CA VAL A 174 34.24 -24.40 8.51
C VAL A 174 34.82 -23.25 7.71
N LEU A 175 34.19 -22.95 6.57
CA LEU A 175 34.59 -21.87 5.68
C LEU A 175 33.64 -20.67 5.82
N ASP A 176 34.20 -19.45 5.83
CA ASP A 176 33.47 -18.19 5.61
C ASP A 176 33.43 -17.89 4.11
N VAL A 177 32.23 -17.73 3.56
CA VAL A 177 32.03 -17.58 2.12
C VAL A 177 31.17 -16.35 1.85
N GLU A 178 31.69 -15.38 1.10
CA GLU A 178 30.91 -14.26 0.53
C GLU A 178 30.93 -14.38 -0.99
N CYS A 179 29.75 -14.51 -1.62
CA CYS A 179 29.67 -14.84 -3.03
C CYS A 179 28.46 -14.23 -3.74
N SER A 180 28.53 -14.20 -5.07
CA SER A 180 27.50 -13.66 -5.94
C SER A 180 26.25 -14.52 -5.92
N ALA A 181 25.11 -13.92 -6.27
CA ALA A 181 23.88 -14.67 -6.51
C ALA A 181 24.12 -15.82 -7.50
N GLY A 182 23.54 -16.98 -7.23
CA GLY A 182 23.72 -18.19 -8.04
C GLY A 182 24.98 -19.00 -7.72
N THR A 183 25.85 -18.57 -6.81
CA THR A 183 26.93 -19.45 -6.35
C THR A 183 26.37 -20.64 -5.58
N TYR A 184 26.82 -21.86 -5.90
CA TYR A 184 26.49 -23.06 -5.12
C TYR A 184 27.62 -23.35 -4.14
N VAL A 185 27.34 -23.19 -2.85
CA VAL A 185 28.31 -23.51 -1.79
C VAL A 185 28.64 -25.01 -1.75
N ARG A 186 27.69 -25.86 -2.17
CA ARG A 186 27.92 -27.30 -2.40
C ARG A 186 29.03 -27.56 -3.42
N ALA A 187 29.02 -26.83 -4.53
CA ALA A 187 30.07 -26.90 -5.53
C ALA A 187 31.40 -26.37 -4.99
N ILE A 188 31.41 -25.31 -4.16
CA ILE A 188 32.64 -24.85 -3.49
C ILE A 188 33.24 -25.97 -2.64
N ALA A 189 32.43 -26.68 -1.83
CA ALA A 189 32.91 -27.80 -1.02
C ALA A 189 33.58 -28.87 -1.90
N ARG A 190 32.88 -29.32 -2.96
CA ARG A 190 33.42 -30.28 -3.93
C ARG A 190 34.73 -29.80 -4.57
N ASP A 191 34.77 -28.56 -5.03
CA ASP A 191 35.90 -28.00 -5.77
C ASP A 191 37.12 -27.82 -4.85
N VAL A 192 36.92 -27.45 -3.58
CA VAL A 192 37.98 -27.44 -2.54
C VAL A 192 38.52 -28.86 -2.32
N GLY A 193 37.63 -29.85 -2.16
CA GLY A 193 38.02 -31.25 -1.99
C GLY A 193 38.80 -31.82 -3.17
N ALA A 194 38.43 -31.42 -4.40
CA ALA A 194 39.15 -31.79 -5.61
C ALA A 194 40.54 -31.14 -5.68
N ALA A 195 40.65 -29.86 -5.30
CA ALA A 195 41.91 -29.12 -5.32
C ALA A 195 42.97 -29.72 -4.39
N VAL A 196 42.56 -30.32 -3.27
CA VAL A 196 43.46 -31.00 -2.32
C VAL A 196 43.53 -32.51 -2.52
N GLY A 197 42.82 -33.06 -3.51
CA GLY A 197 42.88 -34.48 -3.88
C GLY A 197 42.20 -35.46 -2.92
N SER A 198 41.44 -34.98 -1.93
CA SER A 198 40.79 -35.84 -0.92
C SER A 198 39.28 -36.05 -1.16
N GLY A 199 38.70 -35.31 -2.11
CA GLY A 199 37.25 -35.19 -2.22
C GLY A 199 36.65 -34.47 -0.99
N ALA A 200 35.48 -33.88 -1.19
CA ALA A 200 34.72 -33.29 -0.08
C ALA A 200 33.24 -33.15 -0.43
N TYR A 201 32.43 -32.94 0.60
CA TYR A 201 31.01 -32.63 0.48
C TYR A 201 30.59 -31.60 1.55
N LEU A 202 29.47 -30.93 1.32
CA LEU A 202 28.93 -29.96 2.26
C LEU A 202 28.04 -30.65 3.31
N ALA A 203 28.47 -30.66 4.56
CA ALA A 203 27.76 -31.33 5.66
C ALA A 203 26.73 -30.42 6.35
N ALA A 204 27.03 -29.12 6.47
CA ALA A 204 26.10 -28.14 7.03
C ALA A 204 26.29 -26.77 6.37
N LEU A 205 25.21 -25.99 6.32
CA LEU A 205 25.22 -24.67 5.71
C LEU A 205 24.33 -23.71 6.50
N VAL A 206 24.87 -22.55 6.85
CA VAL A 206 24.11 -21.45 7.43
C VAL A 206 24.32 -20.20 6.59
N ARG A 207 23.24 -19.64 6.03
CA ARG A 207 23.31 -18.34 5.36
C ARG A 207 23.29 -17.23 6.41
N MET A 208 24.41 -16.53 6.53
CA MET A 208 24.61 -15.44 7.47
C MET A 208 24.01 -14.13 6.96
N ALA A 209 24.07 -13.89 5.64
CA ALA A 209 23.54 -12.67 5.03
C ALA A 209 22.94 -12.90 3.64
N SER A 210 21.97 -12.07 3.29
CA SER A 210 21.49 -11.88 1.93
C SER A 210 21.36 -10.38 1.66
N GLY A 211 22.37 -9.80 1.00
CA GLY A 211 22.46 -8.35 0.81
C GLY A 211 22.44 -7.63 2.15
N PRO A 212 21.49 -6.71 2.37
CA PRO A 212 21.37 -5.98 3.63
C PRO A 212 20.82 -6.82 4.77
N PHE A 213 20.26 -8.01 4.51
CA PHE A 213 19.55 -8.80 5.50
C PHE A 213 20.51 -9.76 6.20
N GLN A 214 20.75 -9.53 7.50
CA GLN A 214 21.63 -10.33 8.35
C GLN A 214 20.85 -11.37 9.15
N LEU A 215 21.50 -12.48 9.50
CA LEU A 215 20.94 -13.53 10.37
C LEU A 215 20.68 -13.03 11.78
N ASP A 216 21.51 -12.12 12.29
CA ASP A 216 21.35 -11.55 13.64
C ASP A 216 20.06 -10.71 13.78
N ASP A 217 19.55 -10.18 12.66
CA ASP A 217 18.27 -9.47 12.58
C ASP A 217 17.08 -10.38 12.22
N ALA A 218 17.34 -11.67 12.00
CA ALA A 218 16.35 -12.61 11.50
C ALA A 218 15.51 -13.21 12.63
N ILE A 219 14.21 -13.32 12.39
CA ILE A 219 13.22 -13.71 13.39
C ILE A 219 12.99 -15.22 13.32
N PRO A 220 13.14 -15.96 14.43
CA PRO A 220 12.77 -17.37 14.52
C PRO A 220 11.30 -17.65 14.17
N LEU A 221 11.02 -18.84 13.65
CA LEU A 221 9.65 -19.22 13.27
C LEU A 221 8.66 -19.23 14.44
N ASP A 222 9.12 -19.54 15.64
CA ASP A 222 8.25 -19.61 16.83
C ASP A 222 7.79 -18.21 17.25
N ASP A 223 8.66 -17.21 17.18
CA ASP A 223 8.31 -15.81 17.44
C ASP A 223 7.33 -15.27 16.39
N ILE A 224 7.52 -15.64 15.12
CA ILE A 224 6.59 -15.30 14.04
C ILE A 224 5.20 -15.94 14.29
N ARG A 225 5.15 -17.18 14.78
CA ARG A 225 3.90 -17.87 15.13
C ARG A 225 3.22 -17.22 16.33
N ALA A 226 3.98 -16.85 17.36
CA ALA A 226 3.48 -16.15 18.54
C ALA A 226 2.85 -14.80 18.16
N ALA A 227 3.58 -13.97 17.42
CA ALA A 227 3.07 -12.68 16.94
C ALA A 227 1.81 -12.84 16.08
N ALA A 228 1.76 -13.83 15.20
CA ALA A 228 0.56 -14.12 14.40
C ALA A 228 -0.63 -14.57 15.26
N GLY A 229 -0.39 -15.31 16.35
CA GLY A 229 -1.41 -15.74 17.31
C GLY A 229 -2.01 -14.59 18.12
N GLU A 230 -1.23 -13.54 18.36
CA GLU A 230 -1.68 -12.31 19.04
C GLU A 230 -2.46 -11.36 18.13
N GLY A 231 -2.31 -11.50 16.81
CA GLY A 231 -3.09 -10.78 15.81
C GLY A 231 -2.26 -10.20 14.66
N THR A 232 -2.93 -9.78 13.59
CA THR A 232 -2.28 -9.27 12.37
C THR A 232 -1.45 -8.02 12.61
N GLY A 233 -1.79 -7.20 13.60
CA GLY A 233 -1.01 -6.01 13.99
C GLY A 233 0.38 -6.36 14.53
N GLN A 234 0.51 -7.41 15.33
CA GLN A 234 1.81 -7.83 15.86
C GLN A 234 2.68 -8.45 14.77
N LEU A 235 2.09 -9.24 13.87
CA LEU A 235 2.80 -9.72 12.70
C LEU A 235 3.26 -8.57 11.78
N ALA A 236 2.49 -7.49 11.66
CA ALA A 236 2.88 -6.28 10.91
C ALA A 236 4.08 -5.57 11.54
N ALA A 237 4.17 -5.56 12.88
CA ALA A 237 5.28 -4.95 13.61
C ALA A 237 6.63 -5.64 13.31
N LEU A 238 6.61 -6.93 12.94
CA LEU A 238 7.80 -7.68 12.53
C LEU A 238 8.32 -7.32 11.13
N LEU A 239 7.51 -6.64 10.31
CA LEU A 239 7.88 -6.34 8.93
C LEU A 239 8.84 -5.14 8.84
N ARG A 240 9.86 -5.26 7.99
CA ARG A 240 10.67 -4.13 7.53
C ARG A 240 9.97 -3.39 6.39
N PRO A 241 10.23 -2.08 6.19
CA PRO A 241 9.72 -1.31 5.06
C PRO A 241 10.02 -1.97 3.70
N ILE A 242 9.17 -1.72 2.71
CA ILE A 242 9.30 -2.30 1.36
C ILE A 242 10.61 -1.90 0.67
N ASP A 243 11.12 -0.70 0.94
CA ASP A 243 12.37 -0.17 0.38
C ASP A 243 13.63 -0.54 1.17
N THR A 244 13.54 -1.38 2.20
CA THR A 244 14.72 -1.80 2.97
C THR A 244 15.73 -2.47 2.04
N GLY A 245 16.95 -1.94 1.97
CA GLY A 245 18.00 -2.44 1.07
C GLY A 245 18.09 -1.76 -0.29
N LEU A 246 17.16 -0.85 -0.59
CA LEU A 246 17.12 -0.10 -1.85
C LEU A 246 17.73 1.30 -1.70
N GLU A 247 18.47 1.57 -0.61
CA GLU A 247 19.03 2.88 -0.29
C GLU A 247 20.09 3.33 -1.31
N HIS A 248 20.71 2.37 -2.00
CA HIS A 248 21.65 2.60 -3.09
C HIS A 248 20.99 3.22 -4.34
N LEU A 249 19.66 3.12 -4.46
CA LEU A 249 18.89 3.81 -5.49
C LEU A 249 18.59 5.23 -5.04
N ALA A 250 18.88 6.21 -5.91
CA ALA A 250 18.52 7.60 -5.68
C ALA A 250 17.01 7.74 -5.44
N ALA A 251 16.62 8.65 -4.55
CA ALA A 251 15.23 8.92 -4.23
C ALA A 251 14.78 10.22 -4.91
N VAL A 252 13.60 10.19 -5.51
CA VAL A 252 12.92 11.37 -6.08
C VAL A 252 11.59 11.54 -5.37
N ALA A 253 11.45 12.65 -4.64
CA ALA A 253 10.23 12.97 -3.92
C ALA A 253 9.20 13.59 -4.87
N LEU A 254 7.95 13.13 -4.76
CA LEU A 254 6.82 13.70 -5.48
C LEU A 254 5.96 14.57 -4.58
N THR A 255 5.41 15.63 -5.17
CA THR A 255 4.36 16.42 -4.55
C THR A 255 3.02 15.66 -4.56
N ALA A 256 2.07 16.11 -3.74
CA ALA A 256 0.72 15.54 -3.72
C ALA A 256 0.00 15.64 -5.08
N GLY A 257 0.31 16.65 -5.90
CA GLY A 257 -0.25 16.81 -7.25
C GLY A 257 0.29 15.79 -8.25
N GLU A 258 1.55 15.39 -8.09
CA GLU A 258 2.24 14.44 -8.98
C GLU A 258 1.91 12.98 -8.64
N LEU A 259 1.65 12.70 -7.37
CA LEU A 259 1.31 11.37 -6.85
C LEU A 259 0.20 10.70 -7.66
N GLY A 260 -0.87 11.44 -7.98
CA GLY A 260 -2.00 10.89 -8.72
C GLY A 260 -1.62 10.42 -10.12
N ALA A 261 -0.77 11.18 -10.83
CA ALA A 261 -0.28 10.81 -12.16
C ALA A 261 0.67 9.60 -12.08
N PHE A 262 1.59 9.59 -11.13
CA PHE A 262 2.51 8.47 -10.89
C PHE A 262 1.77 7.18 -10.57
N ALA A 263 0.77 7.24 -9.69
CA ALA A 263 -0.01 6.09 -9.28
C ALA A 263 -0.78 5.49 -10.48
N ARG A 264 -1.24 6.31 -11.43
CA ARG A 264 -1.85 5.86 -12.70
C ARG A 264 -0.84 5.34 -13.73
N GLY A 265 0.45 5.25 -13.38
CA GLY A 265 1.51 4.81 -14.28
C GLY A 265 1.89 5.82 -15.36
N GLN A 266 1.54 7.11 -15.19
CA GLN A 266 1.87 8.14 -16.17
C GLN A 266 3.33 8.58 -16.04
N HIS A 267 3.93 8.98 -17.16
CA HIS A 267 5.25 9.59 -17.16
C HIS A 267 5.17 11.02 -16.60
N ILE A 268 5.90 11.30 -15.54
CA ILE A 268 5.85 12.59 -14.85
C ILE A 268 7.13 13.37 -15.05
N ARG A 269 7.03 14.70 -15.11
CA ARG A 269 8.17 15.60 -14.92
C ARG A 269 8.08 16.09 -13.47
N PRO A 270 8.93 15.60 -12.56
CA PRO A 270 8.87 16.06 -11.19
C PRO A 270 9.34 17.52 -11.09
N ASP A 271 8.65 18.32 -10.30
CA ASP A 271 8.96 19.75 -10.07
C ASP A 271 10.36 19.92 -9.45
N GLY A 272 10.76 19.00 -8.59
CA GLY A 272 12.12 18.92 -8.03
C GLY A 272 13.21 18.57 -9.05
N GLY A 273 12.80 18.16 -10.26
CA GLY A 273 13.70 17.77 -11.35
C GLY A 273 14.37 16.41 -11.15
N VAL A 274 14.98 15.92 -12.23
CA VAL A 274 15.81 14.69 -12.26
C VAL A 274 17.11 14.91 -13.03
N ARG A 275 17.52 16.18 -13.20
CA ARG A 275 18.62 16.56 -14.10
C ARG A 275 19.98 16.05 -13.64
N ASP A 276 20.15 15.88 -12.33
CA ASP A 276 21.39 15.38 -11.72
C ASP A 276 21.42 13.84 -11.63
N ILE A 277 20.38 13.17 -12.15
CA ILE A 277 20.29 11.72 -12.17
C ILE A 277 20.55 11.23 -13.60
N ALA A 278 21.42 10.23 -13.74
CA ALA A 278 21.81 9.69 -15.03
C ALA A 278 20.60 9.15 -15.83
N GLU A 279 20.60 9.38 -17.14
CA GLU A 279 19.61 8.83 -18.06
C GLU A 279 19.58 7.29 -17.96
N GLY A 280 18.38 6.72 -17.87
CA GLY A 280 18.18 5.28 -17.72
C GLY A 280 18.35 4.75 -16.29
N ALA A 281 18.75 5.58 -15.32
CA ALA A 281 18.87 5.17 -13.92
C ALA A 281 17.54 4.72 -13.32
N ILE A 282 17.60 3.73 -12.43
CA ILE A 282 16.46 3.27 -11.63
C ILE A 282 16.46 4.06 -10.32
N VAL A 283 15.31 4.60 -9.94
CA VAL A 283 15.15 5.46 -8.76
C VAL A 283 13.97 5.00 -7.91
N ARG A 284 14.08 5.24 -6.60
CA ARG A 284 12.94 5.19 -5.68
C ARG A 284 12.12 6.46 -5.86
N VAL A 285 10.81 6.30 -5.88
CA VAL A 285 9.87 7.42 -5.90
C VAL A 285 9.22 7.46 -4.53
N THR A 286 9.37 8.58 -3.83
CA THR A 286 8.87 8.76 -2.47
C THR A 286 7.82 9.86 -2.41
N GLY A 287 6.94 9.79 -1.42
CA GLY A 287 6.00 10.88 -1.16
C GLY A 287 6.63 11.97 -0.29
N PRO A 288 5.85 13.01 0.05
CA PRO A 288 6.30 14.11 0.89
C PRO A 288 6.81 13.66 2.26
N ASP A 289 6.25 12.57 2.80
CA ASP A 289 6.59 12.05 4.14
C ASP A 289 7.70 10.99 4.08
N GLY A 290 8.30 10.80 2.91
CA GLY A 290 9.39 9.84 2.66
C GLY A 290 8.92 8.40 2.47
N GLU A 291 7.62 8.15 2.38
CA GLU A 291 7.07 6.83 2.11
C GLU A 291 7.32 6.39 0.66
N LEU A 292 7.65 5.12 0.46
CA LEU A 292 7.90 4.57 -0.87
C LEU A 292 6.59 4.48 -1.68
N LEU A 293 6.50 5.26 -2.75
CA LEU A 293 5.40 5.25 -3.70
C LEU A 293 5.61 4.23 -4.82
N GLY A 294 6.87 3.99 -5.19
CA GLY A 294 7.21 3.09 -6.28
C GLY A 294 8.66 3.14 -6.71
N ILE A 295 8.94 2.47 -7.82
CA ILE A 295 10.22 2.47 -8.53
C ILE A 295 9.98 3.01 -9.94
N ALA A 296 10.88 3.86 -10.42
CA ALA A 296 10.80 4.47 -11.74
C ALA A 296 12.15 4.45 -12.45
N ARG A 297 12.12 4.68 -13.75
CA ARG A 297 13.31 4.91 -14.58
C ARG A 297 13.36 6.35 -15.05
N VAL A 298 14.52 6.98 -14.95
CA VAL A 298 14.76 8.31 -15.49
C VAL A 298 14.89 8.23 -17.02
N GLY A 299 14.14 9.06 -17.73
CA GLY A 299 14.22 9.15 -19.18
C GLY A 299 13.74 10.49 -19.75
N GLY A 300 14.56 11.19 -20.52
CA GLY A 300 14.20 12.45 -21.17
C GLY A 300 13.72 13.54 -20.20
N GLY A 301 14.34 13.61 -19.01
CA GLY A 301 13.95 14.52 -17.92
C GLY A 301 12.61 14.17 -17.26
N ARG A 302 12.11 12.95 -17.45
CA ARG A 302 10.88 12.42 -16.85
C ARG A 302 11.18 11.20 -15.99
N LEU A 303 10.24 10.85 -15.12
CA LEU A 303 10.16 9.55 -14.48
C LEU A 303 9.14 8.69 -15.23
N ALA A 304 9.58 7.52 -15.70
CA ALA A 304 8.71 6.47 -16.23
C ALA A 304 8.46 5.44 -15.11
N PRO A 305 7.22 5.27 -14.61
CA PRO A 305 6.95 4.30 -13.55
C PRO A 305 7.24 2.87 -14.00
N ASP A 306 8.02 2.13 -13.21
CA ASP A 306 8.29 0.70 -13.42
C ASP A 306 7.45 -0.15 -12.46
N LYS A 307 7.49 0.19 -11.16
CA LYS A 307 6.66 -0.44 -10.12
C LYS A 307 5.89 0.63 -9.37
N VAL A 308 4.56 0.59 -9.42
CA VAL A 308 3.71 1.43 -8.57
C VAL A 308 3.37 0.65 -7.30
N LEU A 309 3.82 1.13 -6.14
CA LEU A 309 3.67 0.47 -4.85
C LEU A 309 2.64 1.14 -3.95
N VAL A 310 2.09 2.28 -4.34
CA VAL A 310 0.85 2.81 -3.77
C VAL A 310 -0.36 2.29 -4.53
N GLU A 311 -1.46 2.09 -3.81
CA GLU A 311 -2.74 2.10 -4.51
C GLU A 311 -2.93 3.51 -5.04
N VAL A 312 -3.21 3.62 -6.34
CA VAL A 312 -3.98 4.76 -6.81
C VAL A 312 -5.22 4.74 -5.92
N PRO A 313 -5.53 5.79 -5.13
CA PRO A 313 -6.95 6.08 -4.93
C PRO A 313 -7.49 6.03 -6.35
N PRO A 314 -8.44 5.12 -6.68
CA PRO A 314 -8.88 4.94 -8.05
C PRO A 314 -8.99 6.32 -8.64
N SER A 315 -8.33 6.52 -9.80
CA SER A 315 -8.49 7.77 -10.54
C SER A 315 -9.96 8.12 -10.43
N THR A 316 -10.29 9.38 -10.24
CA THR A 316 -11.64 9.90 -10.44
C THR A 316 -12.09 9.71 -11.90
N ARG A 317 -11.90 8.54 -12.49
CA ARG A 317 -12.91 7.85 -13.25
C ARG A 317 -14.02 7.59 -12.25
N ALA A 318 -15.12 8.30 -12.43
CA ALA A 318 -16.39 7.93 -11.85
C ALA A 318 -16.48 6.39 -11.89
N PRO A 319 -16.79 5.71 -10.77
CA PRO A 319 -16.99 4.28 -10.81
C PRO A 319 -17.87 3.96 -12.01
N ASP A 320 -17.57 2.89 -12.76
CA ASP A 320 -18.51 2.35 -13.74
C ASP A 320 -19.88 2.40 -13.06
N PRO A 321 -20.88 3.07 -13.64
CA PRO A 321 -22.04 3.53 -12.90
C PRO A 321 -22.60 2.36 -12.12
N VAL A 322 -22.34 2.38 -10.80
CA VAL A 322 -23.17 1.67 -9.85
C VAL A 322 -24.56 2.13 -10.23
N GLY A 323 -25.45 1.19 -10.54
CA GLY A 323 -26.78 1.51 -11.08
C GLY A 323 -27.39 2.72 -10.36
N ALA A 324 -28.07 3.59 -11.12
CA ALA A 324 -28.54 4.92 -10.71
C ALA A 324 -28.62 5.16 -9.19
N LEU A 325 -27.93 6.21 -8.70
CA LEU A 325 -27.91 6.63 -7.31
C LEU A 325 -29.30 6.51 -6.66
N ARG A 326 -29.43 5.68 -5.62
CA ARG A 326 -30.68 5.51 -4.88
C ARG A 326 -30.77 6.58 -3.79
N VAL A 327 -31.67 7.55 -3.96
CA VAL A 327 -31.95 8.58 -2.95
C VAL A 327 -33.26 8.25 -2.22
N VAL A 328 -33.27 8.26 -0.88
CA VAL A 328 -34.46 8.06 -0.02
C VAL A 328 -34.67 9.24 0.93
N GLY A 329 -35.94 9.52 1.25
CA GLY A 329 -36.36 10.63 2.14
C GLY A 329 -36.30 10.32 3.64
N GLY A 330 -35.45 9.38 4.06
CA GLY A 330 -35.29 9.00 5.46
C GLY A 330 -34.97 7.52 5.63
N VAL A 331 -34.49 7.15 6.82
CA VAL A 331 -34.09 5.76 7.12
C VAL A 331 -35.28 4.79 7.05
N ASP A 332 -36.51 5.27 7.29
CA ASP A 332 -37.71 4.43 7.27
C ASP A 332 -38.17 4.06 5.84
N GLU A 333 -37.63 4.73 4.81
CA GLU A 333 -37.89 4.43 3.40
C GLU A 333 -36.90 3.42 2.80
N LEU A 334 -35.90 3.00 3.59
CA LEU A 334 -34.97 1.94 3.19
C LEU A 334 -35.72 0.63 2.97
N ARG A 335 -35.20 -0.17 2.04
CA ARG A 335 -35.73 -1.48 1.69
C ARG A 335 -34.66 -2.56 1.86
N PRO A 336 -35.05 -3.85 1.97
CA PRO A 336 -34.09 -4.94 2.07
C PRO A 336 -33.06 -4.96 0.93
N GLU A 337 -33.47 -4.62 -0.29
CA GLU A 337 -32.59 -4.53 -1.47
C GLU A 337 -31.57 -3.37 -1.44
N ASP A 338 -31.77 -2.39 -0.55
CA ASP A 338 -30.81 -1.29 -0.38
C ASP A 338 -29.51 -1.76 0.28
N GLY A 339 -29.55 -2.87 1.03
CA GLY A 339 -28.42 -3.39 1.79
C GLY A 339 -27.73 -4.63 1.18
N PRO A 340 -26.68 -5.17 1.84
CA PRO A 340 -26.16 -4.70 3.13
C PRO A 340 -25.47 -3.32 3.00
N LEU A 341 -25.77 -2.39 3.91
CA LEU A 341 -25.24 -1.02 3.88
C LEU A 341 -23.92 -0.91 4.65
N PHE A 342 -22.97 -0.15 4.13
CA PHE A 342 -21.85 0.37 4.90
C PHE A 342 -21.92 1.90 4.85
N ALA A 343 -22.21 2.54 5.99
CA ALA A 343 -22.74 3.90 6.00
C ALA A 343 -21.86 4.92 6.72
N ALA A 344 -21.82 6.15 6.22
CA ALA A 344 -21.33 7.32 6.95
C ALA A 344 -22.49 8.28 7.26
N VAL A 345 -22.52 8.83 8.47
CA VAL A 345 -23.54 9.80 8.92
C VAL A 345 -22.89 11.18 9.03
N GLY A 346 -23.48 12.19 8.39
CA GLY A 346 -22.93 13.56 8.45
C GLY A 346 -23.70 14.56 7.61
N VAL A 347 -23.41 15.85 7.80
CA VAL A 347 -24.11 16.93 7.06
C VAL A 347 -23.63 17.04 5.61
N PHE A 348 -22.34 16.80 5.36
CA PHE A 348 -21.73 16.84 4.02
C PHE A 348 -22.01 18.16 3.25
N ASP A 349 -22.20 19.27 3.96
CA ASP A 349 -22.64 20.56 3.43
C ASP A 349 -21.60 21.27 2.55
N GLY A 350 -20.31 21.02 2.77
CA GLY A 350 -19.22 21.60 1.98
C GLY A 350 -18.61 20.66 0.95
N LEU A 351 -18.81 19.34 1.07
CA LEU A 351 -18.07 18.28 0.33
C LEU A 351 -16.58 18.64 0.07
N HIS A 352 -15.88 19.15 1.09
CA HIS A 352 -14.48 19.55 0.99
C HIS A 352 -13.55 18.33 0.92
N ARG A 353 -12.23 18.54 0.83
CA ARG A 353 -11.26 17.44 0.73
C ARG A 353 -11.37 16.42 1.87
N GLY A 354 -11.66 16.88 3.08
CA GLY A 354 -11.99 15.98 4.20
C GLY A 354 -13.24 15.11 3.99
N HIS A 355 -14.34 15.65 3.47
CA HIS A 355 -15.49 14.83 3.08
C HIS A 355 -15.16 13.90 1.92
N ARG A 356 -14.38 14.35 0.93
CA ARG A 356 -13.95 13.51 -0.18
C ARG A 356 -13.15 12.30 0.30
N TYR A 357 -12.19 12.53 1.20
CA TYR A 357 -11.45 11.48 1.89
C TYR A 357 -12.39 10.49 2.59
N LEU A 358 -13.38 10.98 3.37
CA LEU A 358 -14.35 10.11 4.02
C LEU A 358 -15.19 9.28 3.04
N LEU A 359 -15.63 9.86 1.92
CA LEU A 359 -16.39 9.14 0.90
C LEU A 359 -15.53 8.09 0.18
N ASP A 360 -14.27 8.39 -0.08
CA ASP A 360 -13.34 7.44 -0.70
C ASP A 360 -13.05 6.25 0.25
N GLU A 361 -12.88 6.50 1.56
CA GLU A 361 -12.78 5.43 2.57
C GLU A 361 -14.08 4.62 2.68
N LEU A 362 -15.24 5.28 2.63
CA LEU A 362 -16.56 4.65 2.69
C LEU A 362 -16.73 3.63 1.57
N VAL A 363 -16.47 4.03 0.33
CA VAL A 363 -16.57 3.15 -0.85
C VAL A 363 -15.59 1.99 -0.75
N ARG A 364 -14.35 2.26 -0.32
CA ARG A 364 -13.31 1.23 -0.19
C ARG A 364 -13.68 0.18 0.85
N HIS A 365 -14.16 0.59 2.02
CA HIS A 365 -14.54 -0.32 3.09
C HIS A 365 -15.84 -1.07 2.78
N ALA A 366 -16.81 -0.41 2.13
CA ALA A 366 -18.02 -1.07 1.64
C ALA A 366 -17.67 -2.22 0.67
N ALA A 367 -16.78 -1.98 -0.29
CA ALA A 367 -16.35 -3.00 -1.25
C ALA A 367 -15.69 -4.20 -0.58
N ARG A 368 -14.83 -3.99 0.44
CA ARG A 368 -14.18 -5.09 1.19
C ARG A 368 -15.18 -5.97 1.95
N LEU A 369 -16.30 -5.39 2.38
CA LEU A 369 -17.35 -6.08 3.13
C LEU A 369 -18.45 -6.65 2.22
N GLY A 370 -18.35 -6.49 0.90
CA GLY A 370 -19.44 -6.85 -0.03
C GLY A 370 -20.72 -6.05 0.23
N ALA A 371 -20.60 -4.83 0.72
CA ALA A 371 -21.68 -3.95 1.10
C ALA A 371 -21.84 -2.77 0.12
N ARG A 372 -23.02 -2.14 0.13
CA ARG A 372 -23.34 -0.94 -0.64
C ARG A 372 -22.91 0.30 0.16
N PRO A 373 -22.05 1.18 -0.39
CA PRO A 373 -21.66 2.41 0.28
C PRO A 373 -22.85 3.35 0.39
N ALA A 374 -23.09 3.86 1.59
CA ALA A 374 -24.24 4.71 1.89
C ALA A 374 -23.88 5.98 2.66
N VAL A 375 -24.53 7.08 2.31
CA VAL A 375 -24.42 8.33 3.06
C VAL A 375 -25.77 8.65 3.67
N ILE A 376 -25.77 8.89 4.98
CA ILE A 376 -26.92 9.43 5.70
C ILE A 376 -26.63 10.90 5.96
N THR A 377 -27.33 11.76 5.22
CA THR A 377 -27.25 13.21 5.31
C THR A 377 -28.59 13.81 5.67
N PHE A 378 -28.64 15.13 5.83
CA PHE A 378 -29.82 15.84 6.31
C PHE A 378 -30.31 16.86 5.27
N ASP A 379 -31.63 17.04 5.20
CA ASP A 379 -32.27 18.07 4.38
C ASP A 379 -32.04 19.48 4.95
N SER A 380 -31.88 19.57 6.27
CA SER A 380 -31.59 20.78 7.02
C SER A 380 -30.31 20.62 7.83
N HIS A 381 -29.52 21.70 7.95
CA HIS A 381 -28.36 21.69 8.84
C HIS A 381 -28.83 21.55 10.29
N PRO A 382 -28.23 20.68 11.12
CA PRO A 382 -28.62 20.51 12.53
C PRO A 382 -28.71 21.83 13.32
N ASP A 383 -27.77 22.75 13.08
CA ASP A 383 -27.77 24.10 13.67
C ASP A 383 -29.07 24.90 13.46
N GLN A 384 -29.87 24.63 12.43
CA GLN A 384 -31.18 25.26 12.27
C GLN A 384 -32.10 24.94 13.45
N VAL A 385 -32.06 23.71 13.95
CA VAL A 385 -32.84 23.24 15.10
C VAL A 385 -32.09 23.50 16.41
N LEU A 386 -30.75 23.40 16.41
CA LEU A 386 -29.95 23.58 17.63
C LEU A 386 -29.78 25.05 18.03
N LEU A 387 -29.57 25.94 17.06
CA LEU A 387 -29.20 27.35 17.24
C LEU A 387 -30.24 28.33 16.65
N GLY A 388 -31.28 27.83 15.98
CA GLY A 388 -32.31 28.64 15.34
C GLY A 388 -31.94 29.19 13.96
N ALA A 389 -30.71 28.93 13.48
CA ALA A 389 -30.23 29.37 12.17
C ALA A 389 -29.23 28.38 11.58
N ALA A 390 -29.43 28.01 10.31
CA ALA A 390 -28.46 27.24 9.54
C ALA A 390 -27.30 28.13 9.08
N PRO A 391 -26.05 27.61 9.07
CA PRO A 391 -24.97 28.29 8.41
C PRO A 391 -25.23 28.35 6.89
N PRO A 392 -24.75 29.40 6.20
CA PRO A 392 -24.99 29.57 4.78
C PRO A 392 -24.39 28.41 3.98
N LEU A 393 -25.05 28.02 2.89
CA LEU A 393 -24.67 26.86 2.08
C LEU A 393 -23.34 27.11 1.35
N LEU A 394 -22.45 26.11 1.42
CA LEU A 394 -21.25 26.04 0.59
C LEU A 394 -21.48 25.30 -0.72
N LEU A 395 -22.58 24.55 -0.81
CA LEU A 395 -22.90 23.68 -1.92
C LEU A 395 -24.41 23.56 -2.06
N ASP A 396 -24.91 23.61 -3.29
CA ASP A 396 -26.32 23.42 -3.58
C ASP A 396 -26.77 21.98 -3.23
N PRO A 397 -27.98 21.77 -2.67
CA PRO A 397 -28.46 20.43 -2.31
C PRO A 397 -28.49 19.42 -3.46
N ALA A 398 -28.87 19.83 -4.68
CA ALA A 398 -28.90 18.93 -5.83
C ALA A 398 -27.47 18.61 -6.30
N GLU A 399 -26.58 19.60 -6.26
CA GLU A 399 -25.16 19.40 -6.56
C GLU A 399 -24.48 18.49 -5.53
N ARG A 400 -24.83 18.61 -4.25
CA ARG A 400 -24.37 17.71 -3.18
C ARG A 400 -24.70 16.26 -3.48
N LEU A 401 -25.94 15.96 -3.88
CA LEU A 401 -26.35 14.59 -4.24
C LEU A 401 -25.57 14.07 -5.45
N ARG A 402 -25.40 14.89 -6.49
CA ARG A 402 -24.60 14.55 -7.68
C ARG A 402 -23.17 14.20 -7.30
N LEU A 403 -22.49 15.05 -6.53
CA LEU A 403 -21.10 14.86 -6.12
C LEU A 403 -20.91 13.65 -5.19
N ILE A 404 -21.88 13.36 -4.33
CA ILE A 404 -21.89 12.13 -3.52
C ILE A 404 -22.00 10.89 -4.42
N GLY A 405 -22.89 10.92 -5.41
CA GLY A 405 -23.01 9.84 -6.40
C GLY A 405 -21.74 9.62 -7.22
N GLU A 406 -21.10 10.71 -7.68
CA GLU A 406 -19.82 10.67 -8.40
C GLU A 406 -18.66 10.15 -7.54
N ALA A 407 -18.77 10.24 -6.22
CA ALA A 407 -17.82 9.61 -5.31
C ALA A 407 -17.99 8.08 -5.22
N GLY A 408 -19.04 7.51 -5.80
CA GLY A 408 -19.30 6.07 -5.81
C GLY A 408 -20.25 5.59 -4.72
N VAL A 409 -20.95 6.51 -4.07
CA VAL A 409 -22.00 6.16 -3.10
C VAL A 409 -23.20 5.58 -3.85
N ALA A 410 -23.72 4.46 -3.37
CA ALA A 410 -24.82 3.73 -4.01
C ALA A 410 -26.19 4.13 -3.46
N VAL A 411 -26.25 4.52 -2.18
CA VAL A 411 -27.48 4.88 -1.47
C VAL A 411 -27.27 6.18 -0.69
N VAL A 412 -28.15 7.16 -0.86
CA VAL A 412 -28.16 8.39 -0.06
C VAL A 412 -29.49 8.50 0.68
N VAL A 413 -29.41 8.54 2.00
CA VAL A 413 -30.53 8.84 2.87
C VAL A 413 -30.51 10.33 3.17
N VAL A 414 -31.50 11.06 2.68
CA VAL A 414 -31.74 12.47 3.05
C VAL A 414 -32.75 12.45 4.19
N GLN A 415 -32.22 12.40 5.40
CA GLN A 415 -33.00 12.31 6.62
C GLN A 415 -33.53 13.71 7.02
N HIS A 416 -34.84 13.82 7.22
CA HIS A 416 -35.43 15.03 7.78
C HIS A 416 -34.90 15.27 9.20
N PHE A 417 -34.30 16.44 9.46
CA PHE A 417 -33.76 16.79 10.77
C PHE A 417 -34.69 17.77 11.51
N ASP A 418 -35.43 17.25 12.49
CA ASP A 418 -36.35 17.99 13.36
C ASP A 418 -36.05 17.72 14.85
N GLU A 419 -36.85 18.31 15.74
CA GLU A 419 -36.70 18.11 17.19
C GLU A 419 -36.94 16.64 17.61
N ALA A 420 -37.80 15.91 16.88
CA ALA A 420 -38.05 14.50 17.14
C ALA A 420 -36.81 13.64 16.84
N LEU A 421 -36.16 13.87 15.69
CA LEU A 421 -34.89 13.22 15.36
C LEU A 421 -33.77 13.62 16.33
N ARG A 422 -33.68 14.89 16.70
CA ARG A 422 -32.71 15.37 17.70
C ARG A 422 -32.86 14.66 19.05
N ALA A 423 -34.10 14.38 19.47
CA ALA A 423 -34.41 13.66 20.69
C ALA A 423 -34.18 12.13 20.58
N THR A 424 -33.92 11.60 19.38
CA THR A 424 -33.79 10.16 19.14
C THR A 424 -32.42 9.63 19.63
N PRO A 425 -32.39 8.64 20.54
CA PRO A 425 -31.16 7.95 20.93
C PRO A 425 -30.43 7.30 19.75
N TYR A 426 -29.10 7.20 19.81
CA TYR A 426 -28.30 6.70 18.70
C TYR A 426 -28.61 5.23 18.34
N ASP A 427 -28.89 4.39 19.33
CA ASP A 427 -29.25 3.00 19.18
C ASP A 427 -30.64 2.85 18.55
N ALA A 428 -31.62 3.62 19.00
CA ALA A 428 -32.94 3.70 18.37
C ALA A 428 -32.84 4.15 16.90
N PHE A 429 -31.97 5.11 16.59
CA PHE A 429 -31.72 5.54 15.21
C PHE A 429 -31.10 4.41 14.36
N ILE A 430 -30.12 3.68 14.89
CA ILE A 430 -29.55 2.52 14.19
C ILE A 430 -30.57 1.40 14.00
N HIS A 431 -31.43 1.15 14.99
CA HIS A 431 -32.49 0.16 14.88
C HIS A 431 -33.45 0.46 13.73
N ARG A 432 -33.83 1.72 13.52
CA ARG A 432 -34.64 2.13 12.35
C ARG A 432 -34.00 1.75 11.01
N ILE A 433 -32.67 1.67 10.93
CA ILE A 433 -31.95 1.20 9.74
C ILE A 433 -31.98 -0.33 9.67
N THR A 434 -31.60 -1.01 10.77
CA THR A 434 -31.48 -2.48 10.81
C THR A 434 -32.82 -3.20 10.67
N ASP A 435 -33.93 -2.55 11.05
CA ASP A 435 -35.30 -3.07 10.88
C ASP A 435 -35.74 -3.10 9.41
N ARG A 436 -35.07 -2.31 8.55
CA ARG A 436 -35.42 -2.15 7.13
C ARG A 436 -34.46 -2.87 6.20
N THR A 437 -33.19 -2.90 6.56
CA THR A 437 -32.14 -3.47 5.71
C THR A 437 -30.95 -3.92 6.52
N ARG A 438 -30.10 -4.77 5.93
CA ARG A 438 -28.88 -5.23 6.61
C ARG A 438 -27.89 -4.09 6.73
N LEU A 439 -27.28 -3.95 7.90
CA LEU A 439 -26.13 -3.08 8.10
C LEU A 439 -24.87 -3.95 8.17
N ALA A 440 -23.87 -3.65 7.35
CA ALA A 440 -22.54 -4.26 7.41
C ALA A 440 -21.58 -3.44 8.28
N GLY A 441 -21.78 -2.13 8.36
CA GLY A 441 -21.01 -1.30 9.28
C GLY A 441 -21.18 0.21 9.10
N LEU A 442 -20.45 0.95 9.92
CA LEU A 442 -20.39 2.41 9.92
C LEU A 442 -18.95 2.89 9.75
N LEU A 443 -18.78 3.99 9.00
CA LEU A 443 -17.52 4.73 8.90
C LEU A 443 -17.61 6.02 9.71
N MET A 444 -16.62 6.28 10.56
CA MET A 444 -16.59 7.44 11.46
C MET A 444 -15.18 8.03 11.57
N THR A 445 -15.09 9.29 12.01
CA THR A 445 -13.84 9.88 12.52
C THR A 445 -13.77 9.74 14.04
N PRO A 446 -12.60 9.89 14.69
CA PRO A 446 -12.48 9.76 16.15
C PRO A 446 -13.45 10.64 16.94
N ASP A 447 -13.66 11.89 16.50
CA ASP A 447 -14.52 12.85 17.19
C ASP A 447 -15.99 12.84 16.72
N ALA A 448 -16.34 11.93 15.79
CA ALA A 448 -17.70 11.85 15.27
C ALA A 448 -18.64 11.28 16.33
N ALA A 449 -19.79 11.93 16.51
CA ALA A 449 -20.84 11.43 17.36
C ALA A 449 -22.21 11.93 16.90
N PHE A 450 -23.24 11.08 17.06
CA PHE A 450 -24.63 11.41 16.73
C PHE A 450 -25.63 10.82 17.74
N GLY A 451 -26.92 11.05 17.50
CA GLY A 451 -28.01 10.68 18.39
C GLY A 451 -28.15 11.64 19.56
N HIS A 452 -29.19 11.42 20.37
CA HIS A 452 -29.50 12.26 21.53
C HIS A 452 -28.27 12.45 22.43
N GLU A 453 -27.99 13.71 22.76
CA GLU A 453 -26.81 14.13 23.54
C GLU A 453 -25.45 13.66 22.98
N ARG A 454 -25.36 13.37 21.66
CA ARG A 454 -24.13 12.89 21.00
C ARG A 454 -23.58 11.60 21.62
N ARG A 455 -24.45 10.71 22.14
CA ARG A 455 -24.03 9.46 22.79
C ARG A 455 -23.60 8.35 21.82
N GLY A 456 -23.88 8.48 20.53
CA GLY A 456 -23.44 7.54 19.49
C GLY A 456 -21.99 7.79 19.07
N THR A 457 -21.04 7.52 19.96
CA THR A 457 -19.59 7.58 19.67
C THR A 457 -19.13 6.31 18.93
N PRO A 458 -17.92 6.30 18.34
CA PRO A 458 -17.39 5.11 17.69
C PRO A 458 -17.36 3.89 18.61
N GLU A 459 -16.99 4.07 19.88
CA GLU A 459 -16.92 2.99 20.88
C GLU A 459 -18.31 2.46 21.22
N ALA A 460 -19.28 3.35 21.42
CA ALA A 460 -20.66 3.00 21.73
C ALA A 460 -21.30 2.20 20.58
N LEU A 461 -21.10 2.66 19.34
CA LEU A 461 -21.59 2.00 18.13
C LEU A 461 -20.87 0.68 17.88
N ALA A 462 -19.56 0.60 18.11
CA ALA A 462 -18.83 -0.67 18.00
C ALA A 462 -19.34 -1.70 19.02
N ALA A 463 -19.69 -1.27 20.23
CA ALA A 463 -20.30 -2.13 21.24
C ALA A 463 -21.71 -2.58 20.84
N LEU A 464 -22.52 -1.68 20.24
CA LEU A 464 -23.85 -2.02 19.71
C LEU A 464 -23.75 -3.01 18.54
N GLY A 465 -22.81 -2.80 17.61
CA GLY A 465 -22.61 -3.67 16.45
C GLY A 465 -22.16 -5.08 16.80
N ARG A 466 -21.33 -5.24 17.85
CA ARG A 466 -20.95 -6.56 18.38
C ARG A 466 -22.11 -7.35 18.97
N ARG A 467 -23.13 -6.67 19.51
CA ARG A 467 -24.32 -7.29 20.11
C ARG A 467 -25.49 -7.47 19.14
N SER A 468 -25.38 -6.92 17.93
CA SER A 468 -26.43 -7.00 16.91
C SER A 468 -26.40 -8.35 16.20
N GLU A 469 -27.54 -8.78 15.66
CA GLU A 469 -27.66 -10.01 14.87
C GLU A 469 -28.32 -9.70 13.51
N PRO A 470 -27.60 -9.82 12.37
CA PRO A 470 -26.17 -10.14 12.25
C PRO A 470 -25.27 -9.01 12.80
N PRO A 471 -24.03 -9.34 13.23
CA PRO A 471 -23.10 -8.33 13.73
C PRO A 471 -22.60 -7.43 12.60
N TRP A 472 -22.30 -6.19 12.95
CA TRP A 472 -21.75 -5.18 12.04
C TRP A 472 -20.60 -4.41 12.70
N VAL A 473 -19.75 -3.79 11.89
CA VAL A 473 -18.49 -3.19 12.35
C VAL A 473 -18.53 -1.66 12.34
N VAL A 474 -17.73 -1.02 13.20
CA VAL A 474 -17.40 0.39 13.07
C VAL A 474 -15.95 0.51 12.62
N VAL A 475 -15.73 1.28 11.57
CA VAL A 475 -14.39 1.63 11.08
C VAL A 475 -14.15 3.10 11.40
N VAL A 476 -13.09 3.37 12.15
CA VAL A 476 -12.66 4.74 12.46
C VAL A 476 -11.47 5.10 11.58
N VAL A 477 -11.58 6.21 10.85
CA VAL A 477 -10.52 6.74 9.98
C VAL A 477 -10.00 8.07 10.51
N PRO A 478 -8.67 8.34 10.41
CA PRO A 478 -8.09 9.58 10.92
C PRO A 478 -8.68 10.80 10.21
N PRO A 479 -8.71 11.97 10.87
CA PRO A 479 -9.16 13.21 10.23
C PRO A 479 -8.21 13.60 9.09
N PHE A 480 -8.77 14.11 8.00
CA PHE A 480 -7.98 14.66 6.90
C PHE A 480 -7.50 16.07 7.22
N THR A 481 -6.20 16.32 7.03
CA THR A 481 -5.56 17.61 7.27
C THR A 481 -4.97 18.20 5.99
N VAL A 482 -4.88 19.53 5.93
CA VAL A 482 -4.11 20.28 4.94
C VAL A 482 -3.20 21.22 5.72
N ASP A 483 -1.90 21.16 5.49
CA ASP A 483 -0.87 21.91 6.24
C ASP A 483 -1.01 21.71 7.77
N ASP A 484 -1.21 20.46 8.21
CA ASP A 484 -1.45 20.06 9.60
C ASP A 484 -2.68 20.69 10.28
N ARG A 485 -3.59 21.28 9.50
CA ARG A 485 -4.86 21.83 10.01
C ARG A 485 -6.04 21.00 9.55
N PRO A 486 -7.03 20.73 10.42
CA PRO A 486 -8.25 20.04 10.03
C PRO A 486 -9.04 20.89 9.02
N VAL A 487 -9.55 20.24 7.98
CA VAL A 487 -10.43 20.89 7.00
C VAL A 487 -11.86 20.88 7.51
N SER A 488 -12.51 22.05 7.59
CA SER A 488 -13.90 22.17 8.02
C SER A 488 -14.72 23.12 7.15
N SER A 489 -16.02 22.85 7.03
CA SER A 489 -16.97 23.76 6.37
C SER A 489 -17.00 25.15 7.01
N SER A 490 -16.82 25.26 8.33
CA SER A 490 -16.78 26.55 9.03
C SER A 490 -15.59 27.41 8.60
N GLU A 491 -14.41 26.81 8.44
CA GLU A 491 -13.22 27.52 7.98
C GLU A 491 -13.36 27.96 6.52
N ILE A 492 -13.93 27.10 5.67
CA ILE A 492 -14.18 27.43 4.26
C ILE A 492 -15.15 28.62 4.16
N ARG A 493 -16.22 28.64 4.95
CA ARG A 493 -17.15 29.79 5.00
C ARG A 493 -16.44 31.07 5.42
N ARG A 494 -15.55 30.99 6.42
CA ARG A 494 -14.75 32.13 6.88
C ARG A 494 -13.86 32.68 5.78
N LEU A 495 -13.18 31.81 5.03
CA LEU A 495 -12.32 32.18 3.91
C LEU A 495 -13.12 32.81 2.76
N VAL A 496 -14.27 32.21 2.41
CA VAL A 496 -15.19 32.77 1.41
C VAL A 496 -15.64 34.17 1.83
N ALA A 497 -16.13 34.34 3.06
CA ALA A 497 -16.58 35.64 3.57
C ALA A 497 -15.46 36.70 3.61
N ALA A 498 -14.20 36.27 3.80
CA ALA A 498 -13.03 37.14 3.75
C ALA A 498 -12.55 37.46 2.32
N GLY A 499 -13.10 36.79 1.29
CA GLY A 499 -12.66 36.91 -0.10
C GLY A 499 -11.42 36.09 -0.47
N ASP A 500 -10.91 35.25 0.43
CA ASP A 500 -9.77 34.37 0.18
C ASP A 500 -10.22 33.06 -0.48
N LEU A 501 -10.63 33.19 -1.74
CA LEU A 501 -11.18 32.08 -2.53
C LEU A 501 -10.12 31.07 -2.94
N THR A 502 -8.86 31.48 -3.07
CA THR A 502 -7.74 30.58 -3.34
C THR A 502 -7.52 29.63 -2.16
N ALA A 503 -7.53 30.13 -0.92
CA ALA A 503 -7.44 29.26 0.24
C ALA A 503 -8.69 28.38 0.40
N ALA A 504 -9.88 28.92 0.12
CA ALA A 504 -11.12 28.14 0.13
C ALA A 504 -11.07 26.98 -0.89
N GLU A 505 -10.61 27.24 -2.12
CA GLU A 505 -10.43 26.24 -3.18
C GLU A 505 -9.43 25.16 -2.78
N ARG A 506 -8.31 25.52 -2.12
CA ARG A 506 -7.34 24.55 -1.60
C ARG A 506 -7.97 23.56 -0.60
N LEU A 507 -8.85 24.05 0.26
CA LEU A 507 -9.57 23.24 1.25
C LEU A 507 -10.72 22.42 0.62
N LEU A 508 -11.40 22.99 -0.36
CA LEU A 508 -12.49 22.35 -1.10
C LEU A 508 -11.99 21.27 -2.07
N GLY A 509 -10.80 21.45 -2.64
CA GLY A 509 -10.26 20.62 -3.73
C GLY A 509 -10.95 20.86 -5.07
N ARG A 510 -11.73 21.95 -5.18
CA ARG A 510 -12.42 22.41 -6.38
C ARG A 510 -12.62 23.92 -6.30
N PRO A 511 -12.77 24.61 -7.43
CA PRO A 511 -13.16 26.02 -7.45
C PRO A 511 -14.43 26.27 -6.63
N TYR A 512 -14.45 27.37 -5.88
CA TYR A 512 -15.65 27.75 -5.15
C TYR A 512 -16.74 28.21 -6.13
N GLY A 513 -17.93 27.62 -5.98
CA GLY A 513 -19.07 27.86 -6.84
C GLY A 513 -20.35 27.99 -6.04
N VAL A 514 -21.26 28.87 -6.49
CA VAL A 514 -22.64 28.94 -5.98
C VAL A 514 -23.62 28.80 -7.12
N THR A 515 -24.70 28.07 -6.87
CA THR A 515 -25.78 27.86 -7.85
C THR A 515 -26.94 28.78 -7.50
N GLY A 516 -27.32 29.64 -8.43
CA GLY A 516 -28.41 30.60 -8.27
C GLY A 516 -29.38 30.56 -9.45
N LEU A 517 -30.59 31.07 -9.20
CA LEU A 517 -31.59 31.30 -10.23
C LEU A 517 -31.38 32.67 -10.86
N PRO A 518 -31.45 32.82 -12.19
CA PRO A 518 -31.40 34.15 -12.81
C PRO A 518 -32.59 35.00 -12.34
N ASP A 519 -32.35 36.28 -12.09
CA ASP A 519 -33.42 37.23 -11.81
C ASP A 519 -34.23 37.45 -13.10
N PRO A 520 -35.57 37.25 -13.09
CA PRO A 520 -36.41 37.46 -14.27
C PRO A 520 -36.34 38.89 -14.81
N ASP A 521 -36.08 39.86 -13.92
CA ASP A 521 -36.11 41.29 -14.22
C ASP A 521 -34.71 41.86 -14.52
N ASP A 522 -33.65 41.10 -14.20
CA ASP A 522 -32.24 41.49 -14.40
C ASP A 522 -31.37 40.24 -14.71
N PRO A 523 -31.10 39.94 -15.99
CA PRO A 523 -30.30 38.77 -16.36
C PRO A 523 -28.84 38.79 -15.85
N GLY A 524 -28.36 39.93 -15.31
CA GLY A 524 -27.07 40.06 -14.64
C GLY A 524 -27.08 39.72 -13.15
N ARG A 525 -28.24 39.39 -12.57
CA ARG A 525 -28.43 39.13 -11.13
C ARG A 525 -28.84 37.68 -10.88
N LEU A 526 -28.32 37.12 -9.78
CA LEU A 526 -28.68 35.79 -9.28
C LEU A 526 -29.49 35.92 -7.98
N ARG A 527 -30.59 35.18 -7.91
CA ARG A 527 -31.40 34.97 -6.71
C ARG A 527 -31.06 33.62 -6.10
N PHE A 528 -30.84 33.60 -4.79
CA PHE A 528 -30.57 32.39 -4.03
C PHE A 528 -31.78 32.08 -3.14
N PRO A 529 -32.51 30.97 -3.39
CA PRO A 529 -33.66 30.59 -2.57
C PRO A 529 -33.30 30.25 -1.12
N LEU A 530 -32.04 29.90 -0.89
CA LEU A 530 -31.48 29.56 0.42
C LEU A 530 -30.27 30.46 0.71
N PRO A 531 -29.97 30.76 1.98
CA PRO A 531 -28.75 31.46 2.34
C PRO A 531 -27.52 30.71 1.84
N VAL A 532 -26.71 31.33 0.99
CA VAL A 532 -25.45 30.79 0.45
C VAL A 532 -24.28 31.59 0.99
N ALA A 533 -23.13 30.94 1.17
CA ALA A 533 -21.92 31.67 1.53
C ALA A 533 -21.54 32.51 0.30
N LEU A 534 -21.28 33.80 0.49
CA LEU A 534 -20.91 34.68 -0.62
C LEU A 534 -19.59 35.36 -0.29
N PRO A 535 -18.73 35.56 -1.30
CA PRO A 535 -17.59 36.45 -1.13
C PRO A 535 -18.04 37.90 -0.92
N PRO A 536 -17.14 38.79 -0.48
CA PRO A 536 -17.43 40.21 -0.38
C PRO A 536 -18.04 40.79 -1.65
N ALA A 537 -18.89 41.82 -1.48
CA ALA A 537 -19.52 42.52 -2.58
C ALA A 537 -18.45 42.97 -3.60
N GLY A 538 -18.63 42.56 -4.84
CA GLY A 538 -17.61 42.74 -5.87
C GLY A 538 -18.05 42.17 -7.21
N ARG A 539 -17.16 42.30 -8.19
CA ARG A 539 -17.30 41.73 -9.52
C ARG A 539 -16.63 40.36 -9.54
N HIS A 540 -17.42 39.32 -9.71
CA HIS A 540 -16.96 37.94 -9.65
C HIS A 540 -17.29 37.19 -10.95
N ARG A 541 -16.38 36.32 -11.39
CA ARG A 541 -16.58 35.50 -12.60
C ARG A 541 -17.60 34.39 -12.34
N VAL A 542 -18.37 34.01 -13.36
CA VAL A 542 -19.49 33.05 -13.27
C VAL A 542 -19.53 32.19 -14.54
N ARG A 543 -19.91 30.91 -14.43
CA ARG A 543 -20.13 29.96 -15.54
C ARG A 543 -21.61 29.54 -15.61
N ARG A 544 -22.31 29.80 -16.71
CA ARG A 544 -23.71 29.41 -16.87
C ARG A 544 -23.82 28.03 -17.52
N ASP A 545 -24.73 27.18 -17.05
CA ASP A 545 -25.07 25.91 -17.70
C ASP A 545 -26.59 25.85 -17.91
N GLY A 546 -27.02 26.07 -19.17
CA GLY A 546 -28.32 25.79 -19.80
C GLY A 546 -29.65 26.20 -19.12
N ARG A 547 -29.79 25.99 -17.81
CA ARG A 547 -30.97 26.31 -16.97
C ARG A 547 -30.62 26.99 -15.64
N HIS A 548 -29.38 26.85 -15.16
CA HIS A 548 -28.91 27.44 -13.91
C HIS A 548 -27.63 28.25 -14.16
N ALA A 549 -27.42 29.33 -13.41
CA ALA A 549 -26.16 30.05 -13.46
C ALA A 549 -25.28 29.59 -12.29
N VAL A 550 -24.14 28.96 -12.59
CA VAL A 550 -23.15 28.52 -11.61
C VAL A 550 -22.06 29.59 -11.50
N ALA A 551 -22.09 30.42 -10.46
CA ALA A 551 -21.06 31.42 -10.24
C ALA A 551 -19.75 30.79 -9.72
N ILE A 552 -18.88 30.37 -10.64
CA ILE A 552 -17.50 29.93 -10.33
C ILE A 552 -16.60 31.14 -10.18
N VAL A 553 -16.32 31.51 -8.93
CA VAL A 553 -15.48 32.67 -8.62
C VAL A 553 -14.01 32.25 -8.61
N GLY A 554 -13.39 32.20 -9.79
CA GLY A 554 -11.97 31.82 -9.95
C GLY A 554 -11.00 33.02 -9.89
N THR A 555 -9.81 32.79 -9.32
CA THR A 555 -8.70 33.76 -9.25
C THR A 555 -7.73 33.56 -10.43
N GLY A 556 -7.70 34.49 -11.39
CA GLY A 556 -6.70 34.48 -12.47
C GLY A 556 -6.99 35.42 -13.65
N ASP A 557 -6.01 36.25 -14.01
CA ASP A 557 -6.02 37.12 -15.18
C ASP A 557 -5.99 36.33 -16.50
N SER A 558 -7.16 36.08 -17.09
CA SER A 558 -7.37 35.92 -18.54
C SER A 558 -8.84 35.64 -18.83
N GLY A 559 -9.40 36.23 -19.89
CA GLY A 559 -10.82 36.30 -20.25
C GLY A 559 -11.56 34.98 -20.49
N LEU A 560 -12.81 35.12 -20.92
CA LEU A 560 -13.88 34.13 -20.88
C LEU A 560 -13.93 33.20 -22.12
N VAL A 561 -14.61 32.04 -22.03
CA VAL A 561 -15.22 31.31 -23.17
C VAL A 561 -16.69 31.03 -22.84
N VAL A 562 -17.64 31.61 -23.60
CA VAL A 562 -19.08 31.27 -23.55
C VAL A 562 -19.35 30.33 -24.73
N GLU A 563 -20.08 29.24 -24.53
CA GLU A 563 -20.80 28.57 -25.62
C GLU A 563 -22.30 28.83 -25.44
N ASP A 564 -22.75 29.97 -25.96
CA ASP A 564 -24.15 30.39 -26.01
C ASP A 564 -24.33 31.03 -27.40
N PRO A 565 -25.16 30.45 -28.28
CA PRO A 565 -25.36 30.95 -29.64
C PRO A 565 -25.92 32.38 -29.70
N GLU A 566 -26.56 32.88 -28.64
CA GLU A 566 -27.23 34.18 -28.63
C GLU A 566 -26.48 35.26 -27.83
N LEU A 567 -25.63 34.89 -26.86
CA LEU A 567 -24.99 35.85 -25.94
C LEU A 567 -23.49 36.11 -26.21
N GLY A 568 -22.84 35.35 -27.09
CA GLY A 568 -21.43 35.55 -27.44
C GLY A 568 -20.45 35.32 -26.28
N THR A 569 -19.13 35.32 -26.57
CA THR A 569 -18.02 34.91 -25.69
C THR A 569 -17.57 35.93 -24.64
N ASP A 570 -18.39 36.93 -24.29
CA ASP A 570 -17.93 38.05 -23.45
C ASP A 570 -18.08 37.80 -21.93
N PRO A 571 -17.09 38.22 -21.10
CA PRO A 571 -17.13 38.14 -19.64
C PRO A 571 -18.36 38.78 -18.99
N VAL A 572 -19.34 37.99 -18.53
CA VAL A 572 -20.43 38.50 -17.70
C VAL A 572 -19.93 38.72 -16.27
N THR A 573 -20.17 39.91 -15.76
CA THR A 573 -19.79 40.29 -14.39
C THR A 573 -21.03 40.34 -13.50
N VAL A 574 -21.09 39.51 -12.46
CA VAL A 574 -22.22 39.49 -11.52
C VAL A 574 -21.86 40.29 -10.27
N ARG A 575 -22.78 41.17 -9.83
CA ARG A 575 -22.66 41.94 -8.58
C ARG A 575 -23.42 41.21 -7.47
N PHE A 576 -22.72 40.73 -6.45
CA PHE A 576 -23.40 40.27 -5.22
C PHE A 576 -23.83 41.49 -4.41
N THR A 577 -25.13 41.65 -4.21
CA THR A 577 -25.72 42.61 -3.26
C THR A 577 -26.13 41.85 -2.02
N ALA A 578 -25.64 42.27 -0.84
CA ALA A 578 -26.20 41.80 0.42
C ALA A 578 -27.69 42.20 0.47
N GLY A 579 -28.55 41.23 0.78
CA GLY A 579 -29.95 41.48 1.12
C GLY A 579 -30.07 41.95 2.56
#